data_AF-G9K5C5-F1
#
_entry.id   AF-G9K5C5-F1
#
_cell.length_a   1.000
_cell.length_b   1.000
_cell.length_c   1.000
_cell.angle_alpha   90.00
_cell.angle_beta   90.00
_cell.angle_gamma   90.00
#
_symmetry.space_group_name_H-M   'P 1'
#
loop_
_entity.id
_entity.type
_entity.pdbx_description
1 polymer ?
#
loop_
_entity_poly.entity_id
_entity_poly.type
_entity_poly.pdbx_seq_one_letter_code
_entity_poly.pdbx_strand_id
1 'polypeptide(L)'
;SVTDGKKRYDLSALARHSEVEQNWEAVDGSEGETEKKHFFVNICHRVLQEGQARGCPEDAAACSVDKDGFKSLGKFVSSPTKEKGNLQLSYTDGSDCGHKKITTNITLICKPGDLESAPVLRTSEDDGCFYELEWHTAAACVLSKTEGENCTVFDSQAGFSFDLSPLTKKNGAYRVNTDKYEFYINVCGAVSLSSCPPGSGACQLAKIGNKAWNLGLSNAKLSYYDGMIQLNYKDGTPYNNEKHTPRATLITFLCDREAGVGVPEYQEEDNSTYNFRWYTSYACPVEPLECVVTDPSTMEQYDLSSLAKSEGGRGGNWYAMDNAGEHSSWRKYYINVCRPLNPVPGCDRYASVCQMRYKNEQGSFSEVASISNLGVAKGGPTVEDSGSLLIEYVNGSACTTSDGRLTTYTTRIHLVCSRGSLNPHHPIFSLSWECVVSFLWNTEAA
;
A
#
# COMPACT_ATOMS: atom_id res chain seq x y z
N SER A 1 -13.81 -8.91 8.39
CA SER A 1 -14.67 -7.75 8.11
C SER A 1 -15.75 -7.58 9.17
N VAL A 2 -16.24 -6.36 9.36
CA VAL A 2 -17.34 -6.01 10.27
C VAL A 2 -18.45 -5.31 9.48
N THR A 3 -19.71 -5.59 9.80
CA THR A 3 -20.85 -4.89 9.19
C THR A 3 -21.66 -4.18 10.27
N ASP A 4 -21.90 -2.88 10.06
CA ASP A 4 -22.76 -2.04 10.91
C ASP A 4 -23.87 -1.44 10.03
N GLY A 5 -25.03 -2.10 10.01
CA GLY A 5 -26.12 -1.80 9.09
C GLY A 5 -25.71 -1.95 7.62
N LYS A 6 -25.60 -0.84 6.89
CA LYS A 6 -25.13 -0.81 5.48
C LYS A 6 -23.64 -0.52 5.33
N LYS A 7 -22.96 -0.18 6.42
CA LYS A 7 -21.53 0.14 6.42
C LYS A 7 -20.74 -1.15 6.60
N ARG A 8 -19.68 -1.30 5.80
CA ARG A 8 -18.74 -2.43 5.90
C ARG A 8 -17.36 -1.90 6.24
N TYR A 9 -16.59 -2.69 6.96
CA TYR A 9 -15.23 -2.41 7.39
C TYR A 9 -14.39 -3.66 7.14
N ASP A 10 -13.16 -3.47 6.67
CA ASP A 10 -12.22 -4.58 6.50
C ASP A 10 -10.85 -4.27 7.12
N LEU A 11 -10.41 -5.19 7.96
CA LEU A 11 -9.15 -5.10 8.71
C LEU A 11 -8.05 -5.99 8.11
N SER A 12 -8.34 -6.67 6.99
CA SER A 12 -7.40 -7.57 6.32
C SER A 12 -6.06 -6.92 5.99
N ALA A 13 -6.05 -5.61 5.69
CA ALA A 13 -4.83 -4.84 5.43
C ALA A 13 -3.85 -4.80 6.62
N LEU A 14 -4.32 -5.00 7.85
CA LEU A 14 -3.47 -5.01 9.05
C LEU A 14 -3.09 -6.43 9.50
N ALA A 15 -3.68 -7.47 8.91
CA ALA A 15 -3.35 -8.84 9.24
C ALA A 15 -2.01 -9.22 8.59
N ARG A 16 -1.05 -9.66 9.41
CA ARG A 16 0.28 -10.10 8.97
C ARG A 16 0.29 -11.62 8.85
N HIS A 17 0.56 -12.13 7.66
CA HIS A 17 0.45 -13.55 7.35
C HIS A 17 1.80 -14.25 7.14
N SER A 18 2.87 -13.49 6.85
CA SER A 18 4.17 -14.04 6.48
C SER A 18 5.37 -13.32 7.10
N GLU A 19 6.51 -14.01 7.11
CA GLU A 19 7.78 -13.55 7.69
C GLU A 19 8.28 -12.22 7.12
N VAL A 20 7.94 -11.91 5.86
CA VAL A 20 8.37 -10.67 5.18
C VAL A 20 7.73 -9.44 5.81
N GLU A 21 6.56 -9.59 6.43
CA GLU A 21 5.72 -8.47 6.86
C GLU A 21 6.01 -8.00 8.30
N GLN A 22 6.73 -8.81 9.10
CA GLN A 22 7.01 -8.61 10.53
C GLN A 22 5.74 -8.40 11.38
N ASN A 23 5.86 -8.51 12.71
CA ASN A 23 4.73 -8.17 13.59
C ASN A 23 4.62 -6.66 13.75
N TRP A 24 3.42 -6.19 14.11
CA TRP A 24 3.27 -4.83 14.61
C TRP A 24 3.80 -4.76 16.04
N GLU A 25 4.58 -3.72 16.33
CA GLU A 25 5.09 -3.45 17.67
C GLU A 25 4.37 -2.23 18.25
N ALA A 26 3.62 -2.45 19.33
CA ALA A 26 2.89 -1.37 19.96
C ALA A 26 3.83 -0.37 20.65
N VAL A 27 3.52 0.91 20.48
CA VAL A 27 4.21 1.99 21.17
C VAL A 27 3.72 2.08 22.61
N ASP A 28 4.64 2.07 23.57
CA ASP A 28 4.32 2.27 24.98
C ASP A 28 4.04 3.74 25.25
N GLY A 29 2.76 4.09 25.26
CA GLY A 29 2.27 5.43 25.61
C GLY A 29 1.96 5.58 27.10
N SER A 30 2.25 4.58 27.93
CA SER A 30 1.93 4.63 29.36
C SER A 30 3.00 5.46 30.10
N GLU A 31 2.57 6.48 30.85
CA GLU A 31 3.49 7.36 31.59
C GLU A 31 4.04 6.72 32.89
N GLY A 32 3.84 5.41 33.10
CA GLY A 32 3.87 4.80 34.43
C GLY A 32 4.78 3.60 34.66
N GLU A 33 5.25 2.88 33.64
CA GLU A 33 6.05 1.66 33.88
C GLU A 33 7.56 1.93 33.93
N THR A 34 8.21 1.38 34.96
CA THR A 34 9.68 1.44 35.15
C THR A 34 10.41 0.37 34.32
N GLU A 35 9.68 -0.62 33.80
CA GLU A 35 10.21 -1.71 32.99
C GLU A 35 9.60 -1.68 31.60
N LYS A 36 10.38 -1.20 30.63
CA LYS A 36 9.97 -1.17 29.23
C LYS A 36 9.94 -2.58 28.65
N LYS A 37 8.85 -2.92 27.96
CA LYS A 37 8.62 -4.23 27.32
C LYS A 37 8.30 -4.04 25.84
N HIS A 38 8.62 -5.03 25.02
CA HIS A 38 8.10 -5.09 23.66
C HIS A 38 6.69 -5.66 23.67
N PHE A 39 5.78 -5.05 22.93
CA PHE A 39 4.40 -5.50 22.81
C PHE A 39 4.11 -5.82 21.35
N PHE A 40 4.17 -7.11 20.99
CA PHE A 40 3.86 -7.55 19.63
C PHE A 40 2.39 -7.87 19.49
N VAL A 41 1.76 -7.37 18.43
CA VAL A 41 0.35 -7.57 18.14
C VAL A 41 0.19 -7.99 16.68
N ASN A 42 -0.77 -8.87 16.43
CA ASN A 42 -1.24 -9.13 15.08
C ASN A 42 -2.78 -9.01 15.04
N ILE A 43 -3.32 -8.57 13.90
CA ILE A 43 -4.75 -8.34 13.74
C ILE A 43 -5.41 -9.55 13.08
N CYS A 44 -6.43 -10.10 13.73
CA CYS A 44 -7.19 -11.27 13.26
C CYS A 44 -6.32 -12.52 12.97
N HIS A 45 -5.12 -12.58 13.53
CA HIS A 45 -4.16 -13.66 13.32
C HIS A 45 -3.25 -13.80 14.55
N ARG A 46 -2.53 -14.91 14.66
CA ARG A 46 -1.48 -15.10 15.67
C ARG A 46 -0.26 -14.23 15.39
N VAL A 47 0.45 -13.82 16.44
CA VAL A 47 1.78 -13.21 16.36
C VAL A 47 2.72 -14.17 15.64
N LEU A 48 3.48 -13.64 14.69
CA LEU A 48 4.49 -14.38 13.95
C LEU A 48 5.69 -14.64 14.88
N GLN A 49 6.17 -15.87 14.95
CA GLN A 49 7.28 -16.24 15.84
C GLN A 49 8.66 -15.87 15.25
N GLU A 50 8.84 -14.58 14.96
CA GLU A 50 10.03 -14.07 14.29
C GLU A 50 10.72 -12.96 15.08
N GLY A 51 12.01 -12.74 14.81
CA GLY A 51 12.80 -11.71 15.46
C GLY A 51 12.75 -11.81 16.99
N GLN A 52 12.40 -10.69 17.64
CA GLN A 52 12.23 -10.62 19.09
C GLN A 52 10.97 -11.36 19.60
N ALA A 53 10.00 -11.66 18.73
CA ALA A 53 8.77 -12.39 19.08
C ALA A 53 8.90 -13.92 18.96
N ARG A 54 10.09 -14.45 18.63
CA ARG A 54 10.30 -15.89 18.38
C ARG A 54 9.90 -16.81 19.54
N GLY A 55 10.01 -16.33 20.78
CA GLY A 55 9.62 -17.09 21.98
C GLY A 55 8.14 -16.93 22.38
N CYS A 56 7.37 -16.11 21.67
CA CYS A 56 5.96 -15.90 21.98
C CYS A 56 5.13 -17.17 21.79
N PRO A 57 4.11 -17.43 22.62
CA PRO A 57 3.24 -18.59 22.44
C PRO A 57 2.55 -18.63 21.06
N GLU A 58 2.51 -19.81 20.42
CA GLU A 58 2.07 -19.97 19.02
C GLU A 58 0.63 -19.53 18.74
N ASP A 59 -0.23 -19.52 19.75
CA ASP A 59 -1.65 -19.16 19.63
C ASP A 59 -1.95 -17.74 20.14
N ALA A 60 -0.93 -17.01 20.60
CA ALA A 60 -1.08 -15.63 21.04
C ALA A 60 -1.32 -14.70 19.85
N ALA A 61 -2.34 -13.84 19.95
CA ALA A 61 -2.57 -12.73 19.02
C ALA A 61 -1.95 -11.41 19.51
N ALA A 62 -1.61 -11.35 20.80
CA ALA A 62 -0.77 -10.31 21.40
C ALA A 62 0.21 -10.96 22.39
N CYS A 63 1.44 -10.44 22.44
CA CYS A 63 2.54 -10.99 23.25
C CYS A 63 3.40 -9.86 23.82
N SER A 64 3.75 -9.96 25.11
CA SER A 64 4.80 -9.12 25.69
C SER A 64 6.11 -9.87 25.76
N VAL A 65 7.20 -9.16 25.47
CA VAL A 65 8.57 -9.68 25.57
C VAL A 65 9.41 -8.74 26.43
N ASP A 66 9.99 -9.28 27.48
CA ASP A 66 10.89 -8.59 28.40
C ASP A 66 12.05 -9.49 28.82
N LYS A 67 12.82 -9.08 29.83
CA LYS A 67 13.95 -9.85 30.36
C LYS A 67 13.53 -11.14 31.08
N ASP A 68 12.30 -11.18 31.59
CA ASP A 68 11.74 -12.30 32.34
C ASP A 68 11.13 -13.36 31.41
N GLY A 69 10.81 -12.98 30.18
CA GLY A 69 10.55 -13.89 29.08
C GLY A 69 9.41 -13.42 28.18
N PHE A 70 8.58 -14.38 27.76
CA PHE A 70 7.50 -14.18 26.81
C PHE A 70 6.17 -14.49 27.48
N LYS A 71 5.20 -13.58 27.36
CA LYS A 71 3.87 -13.74 27.95
C LYS A 71 2.80 -13.56 26.89
N SER A 72 1.82 -14.47 26.84
CA SER A 72 0.64 -14.29 25.99
C SER A 72 -0.29 -13.27 26.63
N LEU A 73 -0.66 -12.24 25.88
CA LEU A 73 -1.59 -11.20 26.31
C LEU A 73 -3.02 -11.45 25.81
N GLY A 74 -3.23 -12.56 25.12
CA GLY A 74 -4.53 -12.98 24.61
C GLY A 74 -4.43 -13.66 23.26
N LYS A 75 -5.50 -14.36 22.92
CA LYS A 75 -5.72 -15.12 21.69
C LYS A 75 -6.86 -14.49 20.91
N PHE A 76 -6.80 -14.62 19.59
CA PHE A 76 -7.88 -14.20 18.71
C PHE A 76 -9.00 -15.26 18.72
N VAL A 77 -9.98 -15.09 19.62
CA VAL A 77 -11.12 -16.02 19.76
C VAL A 77 -12.44 -15.47 19.24
N SER A 78 -12.59 -14.15 19.16
CA SER A 78 -13.81 -13.48 18.72
C SER A 78 -13.55 -12.53 17.56
N SER A 79 -14.47 -12.49 16.60
CA SER A 79 -14.43 -11.55 15.49
C SER A 79 -14.53 -10.09 15.97
N PRO A 80 -13.97 -9.13 15.21
CA PRO A 80 -14.08 -7.71 15.54
C PRO A 80 -15.54 -7.23 15.59
N THR A 81 -15.81 -6.29 16.48
CA THR A 81 -17.13 -5.68 16.70
C THR A 81 -17.10 -4.18 16.46
N LYS A 82 -18.26 -3.56 16.30
CA LYS A 82 -18.41 -2.10 16.24
C LYS A 82 -19.03 -1.61 17.55
N GLU A 83 -18.25 -0.92 18.36
CA GLU A 83 -18.69 -0.38 19.65
C GLU A 83 -18.40 1.12 19.75
N LYS A 84 -19.37 1.90 20.24
CA LYS A 84 -19.24 3.35 20.49
C LYS A 84 -18.69 4.15 19.29
N GLY A 85 -18.94 3.68 18.06
CA GLY A 85 -18.46 4.33 16.83
C GLY A 85 -17.07 3.91 16.35
N ASN A 86 -16.34 3.09 17.11
CA ASN A 86 -15.02 2.54 16.76
C ASN A 86 -15.09 1.02 16.56
N LEU A 87 -14.09 0.46 15.89
CA LEU A 87 -13.96 -1.00 15.82
C LEU A 87 -13.22 -1.49 17.06
N GLN A 88 -13.62 -2.63 17.60
CA GLN A 88 -12.97 -3.23 18.76
C GLN A 88 -12.60 -4.69 18.45
N LEU A 89 -11.40 -5.08 18.87
CA LEU A 89 -10.98 -6.46 18.97
C LEU A 89 -10.67 -6.77 20.43
N SER A 90 -11.23 -7.87 20.93
CA SER A 90 -10.94 -8.40 22.26
C SER A 90 -10.19 -9.71 22.12
N TYR A 91 -8.96 -9.73 22.61
CA TYR A 91 -8.14 -10.92 22.74
C TYR A 91 -8.23 -11.43 24.18
N THR A 92 -8.60 -12.69 24.34
CA THR A 92 -8.81 -13.30 25.65
C THR A 92 -8.07 -14.62 25.76
N ASP A 93 -8.15 -15.32 26.89
CA ASP A 93 -7.43 -16.57 27.13
C ASP A 93 -5.89 -16.44 26.99
N GLY A 94 -5.32 -15.33 27.45
CA GLY A 94 -3.87 -15.16 27.55
C GLY A 94 -3.21 -16.05 28.62
N SER A 95 -2.00 -15.66 29.04
CA SER A 95 -1.31 -16.31 30.16
C SER A 95 -2.08 -16.15 31.48
N ASP A 96 -1.76 -16.98 32.46
CA ASP A 96 -2.35 -16.90 33.79
C ASP A 96 -1.97 -15.59 34.49
N CYS A 97 -2.98 -14.94 35.08
CA CYS A 97 -2.85 -13.72 35.86
C CYS A 97 -3.66 -13.85 37.15
N GLY A 98 -3.03 -14.45 38.16
CA GLY A 98 -3.71 -14.86 39.40
C GLY A 98 -4.81 -15.87 39.14
N HIS A 99 -6.07 -15.50 39.38
CA HIS A 99 -7.26 -16.33 39.14
C HIS A 99 -7.96 -16.06 37.80
N LYS A 100 -7.39 -15.18 36.96
CA LYS A 100 -7.92 -14.79 35.66
C LYS A 100 -6.92 -15.09 34.56
N LYS A 101 -7.36 -14.95 33.32
CA LYS A 101 -6.49 -14.93 32.14
C LYS A 101 -6.26 -13.48 31.71
N ILE A 102 -5.09 -13.21 31.13
CA ILE A 102 -4.81 -11.90 30.56
C ILE A 102 -5.72 -11.65 29.37
N THR A 103 -6.17 -10.40 29.27
CA THR A 103 -7.02 -9.93 28.18
C THR A 103 -6.48 -8.64 27.60
N THR A 104 -6.63 -8.47 26.30
CA THR A 104 -6.19 -7.28 25.57
C THR A 104 -7.35 -6.76 24.74
N ASN A 105 -7.67 -5.48 24.87
CA ASN A 105 -8.66 -4.80 24.04
C ASN A 105 -7.97 -3.80 23.12
N ILE A 106 -8.24 -3.91 21.81
CA ILE A 106 -7.71 -3.03 20.79
C ILE A 106 -8.87 -2.21 20.22
N THR A 107 -8.82 -0.89 20.41
CA THR A 107 -9.78 0.04 19.82
C THR A 107 -9.18 0.65 18.55
N LEU A 108 -9.74 0.33 17.39
CA LEU A 108 -9.31 0.90 16.11
C LEU A 108 -10.18 2.09 15.71
N ILE A 109 -9.51 3.20 15.46
CA ILE A 109 -10.08 4.51 15.16
C ILE A 109 -9.72 4.87 13.72
N CYS A 110 -10.72 5.26 12.92
CA CYS A 110 -10.51 5.62 11.52
C CYS A 110 -9.65 6.88 11.40
N LYS A 111 -8.50 6.74 10.74
CA LYS A 111 -7.63 7.85 10.30
C LYS A 111 -7.29 7.66 8.81
N PRO A 112 -7.99 8.37 7.88
CA PRO A 112 -7.82 8.15 6.45
C PRO A 112 -6.39 8.35 5.96
N GLY A 113 -5.90 7.41 5.15
CA GLY A 113 -4.56 7.45 4.56
C GLY A 113 -3.40 7.12 5.49
N ASP A 114 -3.66 6.71 6.73
CA ASP A 114 -2.66 6.32 7.71
C ASP A 114 -2.65 4.80 7.89
N LEU A 115 -1.67 4.13 7.27
CA LEU A 115 -1.46 2.68 7.40
C LEU A 115 -0.13 2.37 8.09
N GLU A 116 0.70 3.39 8.29
CA GLU A 116 2.09 3.27 8.73
C GLU A 116 2.24 3.46 10.24
N SER A 117 1.23 4.02 10.95
CA SER A 117 1.21 4.10 12.41
C SER A 117 1.04 2.73 13.08
N ALA A 118 1.64 2.59 14.26
CA ALA A 118 1.52 1.45 15.15
C ALA A 118 0.36 1.60 16.16
N PRO A 119 -0.12 0.51 16.78
CA PRO A 119 -1.00 0.61 17.93
C PRO A 119 -0.27 1.24 19.12
N VAL A 120 -0.98 2.02 19.94
CA VAL A 120 -0.42 2.67 21.14
C VAL A 120 -1.03 2.03 22.37
N LEU A 121 -0.20 1.56 23.30
CA LEU A 121 -0.63 1.12 24.61
C LEU A 121 -1.10 2.33 25.41
N ARG A 122 -2.38 2.34 25.78
CA ARG A 122 -3.01 3.44 26.55
C ARG A 122 -2.98 3.17 28.03
N THR A 123 -3.41 1.98 28.43
CA THR A 123 -3.48 1.58 29.83
C THR A 123 -3.04 0.12 29.98
N SER A 124 -2.28 -0.13 31.04
CA SER A 124 -2.10 -1.44 31.64
C SER A 124 -2.71 -1.37 33.04
N GLU A 125 -3.52 -2.36 33.43
CA GLU A 125 -3.96 -2.45 34.83
C GLU A 125 -2.74 -2.78 35.71
N ASP A 126 -2.68 -2.21 36.93
CA ASP A 126 -1.58 -2.42 37.87
C ASP A 126 -1.33 -3.91 38.21
N ASP A 127 -2.34 -4.77 38.04
CA ASP A 127 -2.24 -6.22 38.24
C ASP A 127 -1.65 -6.96 37.03
N GLY A 128 -1.41 -6.28 35.91
CA GLY A 128 -0.88 -6.83 34.67
C GLY A 128 -1.82 -7.82 33.99
N CYS A 129 -3.12 -7.79 34.30
CA CYS A 129 -4.12 -8.72 33.76
C CYS A 129 -4.92 -8.15 32.57
N PHE A 130 -4.84 -6.84 32.34
CA PHE A 130 -5.57 -6.18 31.25
C PHE A 130 -4.70 -5.13 30.55
N TYR A 131 -4.78 -5.13 29.22
CA TYR A 131 -4.07 -4.19 28.35
C TYR A 131 -5.05 -3.53 27.38
N GLU A 132 -5.02 -2.20 27.29
CA GLU A 132 -5.81 -1.44 26.34
C GLU A 132 -4.91 -0.77 25.31
N LEU A 133 -5.12 -1.12 24.04
CA LEU A 133 -4.44 -0.50 22.91
C LEU A 133 -5.41 0.34 22.11
N GLU A 134 -4.92 1.46 21.61
CA GLU A 134 -5.62 2.34 20.70
C GLU A 134 -4.83 2.46 19.40
N TRP A 135 -5.49 2.25 18.26
CA TRP A 135 -4.83 2.30 16.97
C TRP A 135 -5.58 3.21 16.01
N HIS A 136 -4.93 4.29 15.60
CA HIS A 136 -5.44 5.18 14.56
C HIS A 136 -4.97 4.65 13.21
N THR A 137 -5.90 4.20 12.39
CA THR A 137 -5.56 3.54 11.12
C THR A 137 -6.65 3.70 10.07
N ALA A 138 -6.23 3.74 8.82
CA ALA A 138 -7.08 3.78 7.64
C ALA A 138 -7.95 2.53 7.48
N ALA A 139 -7.48 1.36 7.90
CA ALA A 139 -8.23 0.11 7.78
C ALA A 139 -9.52 0.12 8.64
N ALA A 140 -9.56 0.96 9.69
CA ALA A 140 -10.75 1.12 10.51
C ALA A 140 -11.82 2.04 9.91
N CYS A 141 -11.53 2.65 8.76
CA CYS A 141 -12.47 3.50 8.03
C CYS A 141 -13.54 2.69 7.32
N VAL A 142 -14.67 3.34 7.04
CA VAL A 142 -15.79 2.70 6.34
C VAL A 142 -15.43 2.46 4.88
N LEU A 143 -15.68 1.24 4.39
CA LEU A 143 -15.54 0.92 2.98
C LEU A 143 -16.51 1.77 2.15
N SER A 144 -15.98 2.43 1.13
CA SER A 144 -16.77 3.21 0.18
C SER A 144 -16.37 2.85 -1.25
N LYS A 145 -17.36 2.89 -2.15
CA LYS A 145 -17.09 2.73 -3.58
C LYS A 145 -16.55 4.05 -4.11
N THR A 146 -15.37 4.01 -4.72
CA THR A 146 -14.78 5.17 -5.40
C THR A 146 -14.80 4.97 -6.90
N GLU A 147 -14.84 6.08 -7.63
CA GLU A 147 -14.74 6.10 -9.09
C GLU A 147 -13.53 6.94 -9.50
N GLY A 148 -12.92 6.56 -10.61
CA GLY A 148 -11.76 7.24 -11.16
C GLY A 148 -11.80 7.30 -12.67
N GLU A 149 -10.97 8.17 -13.23
CA GLU A 149 -10.88 8.45 -14.65
C GLU A 149 -9.43 8.31 -15.12
N ASN A 150 -9.18 8.40 -16.43
CA ASN A 150 -7.83 8.28 -17.00
C ASN A 150 -7.10 6.98 -16.62
N CYS A 151 -7.85 5.90 -16.42
CA CYS A 151 -7.33 4.59 -16.02
C CYS A 151 -6.71 4.55 -14.62
N THR A 152 -7.01 5.55 -13.79
CA THR A 152 -6.62 5.57 -12.40
C THR A 152 -7.85 5.63 -11.50
N VAL A 153 -7.76 5.04 -10.30
CA VAL A 153 -8.81 5.13 -9.27
C VAL A 153 -8.18 5.24 -7.89
N PHE A 154 -8.66 6.18 -7.09
CA PHE A 154 -8.13 6.46 -5.76
C PHE A 154 -8.81 5.61 -4.68
N ASP A 155 -8.01 4.97 -3.82
CA ASP A 155 -8.49 4.39 -2.57
C ASP A 155 -8.40 5.43 -1.45
N SER A 156 -9.56 5.98 -1.10
CA SER A 156 -9.68 6.98 -0.03
C SER A 156 -9.31 6.47 1.36
N GLN A 157 -9.34 5.16 1.59
CA GLN A 157 -8.98 4.59 2.88
C GLN A 157 -7.46 4.47 2.95
N ALA A 158 -6.85 3.76 2.00
CA ALA A 158 -5.42 3.52 2.01
C ALA A 158 -4.57 4.73 1.57
N GLY A 159 -5.19 5.77 1.00
CA GLY A 159 -4.49 7.01 0.67
C GLY A 159 -3.51 6.87 -0.51
N PHE A 160 -3.82 5.99 -1.46
CA PHE A 160 -3.07 5.82 -2.71
C PHE A 160 -4.01 5.49 -3.89
N SER A 161 -3.55 5.72 -5.11
CA SER A 161 -4.27 5.41 -6.35
C SER A 161 -3.79 4.15 -7.05
N PHE A 162 -4.74 3.42 -7.64
CA PHE A 162 -4.52 2.34 -8.60
C PHE A 162 -4.47 2.87 -10.01
N ASP A 163 -3.35 2.66 -10.70
CA ASP A 163 -3.15 2.96 -12.11
C ASP A 163 -3.06 1.64 -12.91
N LEU A 164 -4.03 1.42 -13.79
CA LEU A 164 -4.09 0.27 -14.69
C LEU A 164 -3.60 0.60 -16.10
N SER A 165 -3.08 1.80 -16.34
CA SER A 165 -2.48 2.20 -17.61
C SER A 165 -1.41 1.22 -18.13
N PRO A 166 -0.56 0.59 -17.27
CA PRO A 166 0.39 -0.43 -17.73
C PRO A 166 -0.25 -1.64 -18.42
N LEU A 167 -1.53 -1.92 -18.16
CA LEU A 167 -2.27 -2.99 -18.83
C LEU A 167 -2.77 -2.59 -20.23
N THR A 168 -2.74 -1.30 -20.58
CA THR A 168 -3.23 -0.79 -21.87
C THR A 168 -2.28 -1.19 -23.00
N LYS A 169 -2.75 -2.00 -23.95
CA LYS A 169 -2.00 -2.29 -25.17
C LYS A 169 -2.23 -1.19 -26.20
N LYS A 170 -1.18 -0.41 -26.49
CA LYS A 170 -1.23 0.63 -27.55
C LYS A 170 -1.52 0.05 -28.92
N ASN A 171 -0.93 -1.11 -29.22
CA ASN A 171 -1.13 -1.85 -30.47
C ASN A 171 -1.58 -3.27 -30.13
N GLY A 172 -2.80 -3.63 -30.53
CA GLY A 172 -3.38 -4.97 -30.38
C GLY A 172 -4.45 -5.07 -29.30
N ALA A 173 -4.53 -6.25 -28.68
CA ALA A 173 -5.48 -6.60 -27.62
C ALA A 173 -5.01 -7.84 -26.83
N TYR A 174 -5.72 -8.16 -25.76
CA TYR A 174 -5.66 -9.44 -25.07
C TYR A 174 -6.71 -10.36 -25.68
N ARG A 175 -6.36 -11.64 -25.86
CA ARG A 175 -7.23 -12.63 -26.48
C ARG A 175 -7.65 -13.65 -25.43
N VAL A 176 -8.95 -13.88 -25.32
CA VAL A 176 -9.54 -14.95 -24.50
C VAL A 176 -10.29 -15.89 -25.41
N ASN A 177 -9.97 -17.18 -25.33
CA ASN A 177 -10.50 -18.19 -26.23
C ASN A 177 -11.51 -19.08 -25.52
N THR A 178 -12.65 -19.35 -26.15
CA THR A 178 -13.67 -20.31 -25.70
C THR A 178 -14.01 -21.28 -26.84
N ASP A 179 -14.83 -22.30 -26.60
CA ASP A 179 -15.18 -23.26 -27.66
C ASP A 179 -15.83 -22.61 -28.89
N LYS A 180 -16.67 -21.58 -28.68
CA LYS A 180 -17.49 -20.96 -29.73
C LYS A 180 -16.95 -19.60 -30.20
N TYR A 181 -16.28 -18.87 -29.32
CA TYR A 181 -15.94 -17.47 -29.54
C TYR A 181 -14.51 -17.15 -29.13
N GLU A 182 -13.98 -16.11 -29.76
CA GLU A 182 -12.76 -15.44 -29.33
C GLU A 182 -13.11 -14.03 -28.89
N PHE A 183 -12.71 -13.67 -27.68
CA PHE A 183 -12.88 -12.33 -27.14
C PHE A 183 -11.57 -11.58 -27.23
N TYR A 184 -11.64 -10.34 -27.68
CA TYR A 184 -10.52 -9.42 -27.64
C TYR A 184 -10.86 -8.24 -26.76
N ILE A 185 -9.96 -7.93 -25.83
CA ILE A 185 -10.18 -6.96 -24.77
C ILE A 185 -8.96 -6.05 -24.71
N ASN A 186 -9.18 -4.77 -24.43
CA ASN A 186 -8.14 -3.86 -24.02
C ASN A 186 -8.55 -3.15 -22.73
N VAL A 187 -7.58 -2.69 -21.95
CA VAL A 187 -7.83 -1.97 -20.70
C VAL A 187 -7.75 -0.48 -20.99
N CYS A 188 -8.71 0.30 -20.49
CA CYS A 188 -8.79 1.76 -20.59
C CYS A 188 -8.63 2.37 -22.00
N GLY A 189 -8.82 1.58 -23.06
CA GLY A 189 -8.56 1.99 -24.43
C GLY A 189 -9.25 1.06 -25.41
N ALA A 190 -9.29 1.46 -26.68
CA ALA A 190 -9.90 0.66 -27.72
C ALA A 190 -9.01 -0.52 -28.14
N VAL A 191 -9.63 -1.62 -28.51
CA VAL A 191 -8.99 -2.75 -29.18
C VAL A 191 -8.53 -2.30 -30.56
N SER A 192 -7.23 -2.48 -30.86
CA SER A 192 -6.68 -2.12 -32.17
C SER A 192 -6.57 -3.34 -33.08
N LEU A 193 -7.74 -3.87 -33.48
CA LEU A 193 -7.87 -5.00 -34.41
C LEU A 193 -8.93 -4.68 -35.48
N SER A 194 -8.60 -4.94 -36.75
CA SER A 194 -9.50 -4.68 -37.89
C SER A 194 -10.74 -5.56 -37.90
N SER A 195 -10.68 -6.75 -37.30
CA SER A 195 -11.83 -7.65 -37.16
C SER A 195 -12.86 -7.16 -36.15
N CYS A 196 -12.51 -6.18 -35.31
CA CYS A 196 -13.39 -5.63 -34.30
C CYS A 196 -13.99 -4.29 -34.73
N PRO A 197 -15.24 -3.99 -34.35
CA PRO A 197 -15.80 -2.67 -34.61
C PRO A 197 -14.96 -1.55 -33.98
N PRO A 198 -14.81 -0.40 -34.66
CA PRO A 198 -13.97 0.70 -34.16
C PRO A 198 -14.49 1.24 -32.84
N GLY A 199 -13.57 1.59 -31.92
CA GLY A 199 -13.90 2.10 -30.59
C GLY A 199 -14.37 1.04 -29.58
N SER A 200 -14.38 -0.25 -29.95
CA SER A 200 -14.70 -1.33 -29.00
C SER A 200 -13.63 -1.43 -27.92
N GLY A 201 -14.01 -1.38 -26.65
CA GLY A 201 -13.13 -1.72 -25.53
C GLY A 201 -12.99 -3.24 -25.37
N ALA A 202 -14.05 -3.98 -25.72
CA ALA A 202 -14.03 -5.42 -25.89
C ALA A 202 -14.88 -5.82 -27.11
N CYS A 203 -14.50 -6.89 -27.80
CA CYS A 203 -15.21 -7.41 -28.96
C CYS A 203 -15.20 -8.94 -28.96
N GLN A 204 -16.26 -9.52 -29.50
CA GLN A 204 -16.45 -10.97 -29.64
C GLN A 204 -16.43 -11.35 -31.12
N LEU A 205 -15.62 -12.34 -31.47
CA LEU A 205 -15.59 -12.96 -32.80
C LEU A 205 -16.12 -14.39 -32.73
N ALA A 206 -17.06 -14.73 -33.62
CA ALA A 206 -17.49 -16.11 -33.80
C ALA A 206 -16.43 -16.89 -34.58
N LYS A 207 -16.04 -18.07 -34.06
CA LYS A 207 -15.13 -18.98 -34.78
C LYS A 207 -15.74 -19.54 -36.06
N ILE A 208 -17.07 -19.59 -36.12
CA ILE A 208 -17.86 -20.05 -37.26
C ILE A 208 -18.68 -18.88 -37.78
N GLY A 209 -18.63 -18.63 -39.08
CA GLY A 209 -19.48 -17.64 -39.75
C GLY A 209 -18.96 -16.20 -39.76
N ASN A 210 -17.71 -15.95 -39.35
CA ASN A 210 -16.99 -14.68 -39.47
C ASN A 210 -17.78 -13.44 -38.99
N LYS A 211 -18.49 -13.57 -37.87
CA LYS A 211 -19.27 -12.49 -37.26
C LYS A 211 -18.49 -11.85 -36.11
N ALA A 212 -18.61 -10.53 -36.00
CA ALA A 212 -18.00 -9.73 -34.95
C ALA A 212 -19.07 -8.87 -34.25
N TRP A 213 -18.97 -8.75 -32.94
CA TRP A 213 -19.83 -7.87 -32.14
C TRP A 213 -19.00 -7.01 -31.20
N ASN A 214 -19.35 -5.73 -31.10
CA ASN A 214 -18.81 -4.82 -30.09
C ASN A 214 -19.48 -5.18 -28.75
N LEU A 215 -18.67 -5.43 -27.71
CA LEU A 215 -19.16 -5.73 -26.37
C LEU A 215 -19.16 -4.51 -25.43
N GLY A 216 -18.91 -3.32 -25.97
CA GLY A 216 -18.99 -2.05 -25.26
C GLY A 216 -17.90 -1.08 -25.74
N LEU A 217 -18.24 0.20 -25.79
CA LEU A 217 -17.32 1.27 -26.16
C LEU A 217 -16.23 1.46 -25.10
N SER A 218 -15.00 1.65 -25.58
CA SER A 218 -13.86 1.90 -24.71
C SER A 218 -14.03 3.21 -23.94
N ASN A 219 -13.71 3.15 -22.65
CA ASN A 219 -13.52 4.31 -21.78
C ASN A 219 -12.36 4.00 -20.82
N ALA A 220 -12.01 4.95 -19.96
CA ALA A 220 -10.97 4.80 -18.95
C ALA A 220 -11.51 5.05 -17.52
N LYS A 221 -12.78 4.68 -17.30
CA LYS A 221 -13.47 4.87 -16.02
C LYS A 221 -13.38 3.60 -15.19
N LEU A 222 -12.74 3.70 -14.03
CA LEU A 222 -12.57 2.61 -13.09
C LEU A 222 -13.45 2.85 -11.87
N SER A 223 -13.86 1.78 -11.23
CA SER A 223 -14.46 1.85 -9.90
C SER A 223 -13.77 0.88 -8.96
N TYR A 224 -13.54 1.29 -7.73
CA TYR A 224 -12.87 0.48 -6.72
C TYR A 224 -13.79 0.25 -5.53
N TYR A 225 -13.81 -0.99 -5.04
CA TYR A 225 -14.49 -1.38 -3.82
C TYR A 225 -13.86 -2.65 -3.25
N ASP A 226 -13.40 -2.57 -2.00
CA ASP A 226 -13.00 -3.75 -1.21
C ASP A 226 -11.97 -4.65 -1.91
N GLY A 227 -10.84 -4.06 -2.35
CA GLY A 227 -9.78 -4.79 -3.05
C GLY A 227 -10.08 -5.18 -4.51
N MET A 228 -11.27 -4.84 -5.03
CA MET A 228 -11.66 -5.12 -6.42
C MET A 228 -11.74 -3.84 -7.24
N ILE A 229 -11.09 -3.83 -8.41
CA ILE A 229 -11.21 -2.74 -9.38
C ILE A 229 -12.06 -3.22 -10.55
N GLN A 230 -13.07 -2.45 -10.93
CA GLN A 230 -13.99 -2.79 -12.01
C GLN A 230 -13.91 -1.77 -13.14
N LEU A 231 -13.84 -2.28 -14.37
CA LEU A 231 -13.93 -1.51 -15.60
C LEU A 231 -15.17 -1.97 -16.38
N ASN A 232 -16.04 -1.03 -16.70
CA ASN A 232 -17.32 -1.32 -17.35
C ASN A 232 -17.39 -0.65 -18.73
N TYR A 233 -17.54 -1.47 -19.77
CA TYR A 233 -17.81 -1.02 -21.13
C TYR A 233 -19.28 -1.26 -21.48
N LYS A 234 -19.94 -0.21 -21.96
CA LYS A 234 -21.37 -0.20 -22.29
C LYS A 234 -21.57 0.23 -23.74
N ASP A 235 -22.82 0.20 -24.19
CA ASP A 235 -23.21 0.72 -25.50
C ASP A 235 -22.56 -0.05 -26.67
N GLY A 236 -22.39 -1.36 -26.50
CA GLY A 236 -21.94 -2.27 -27.57
C GLY A 236 -23.03 -2.55 -28.60
N THR A 237 -22.74 -3.48 -29.52
CA THR A 237 -23.70 -3.90 -30.56
C THR A 237 -24.94 -4.51 -29.91
N PRO A 238 -26.15 -3.98 -30.19
CA PRO A 238 -27.38 -4.51 -29.62
C PRO A 238 -27.62 -5.99 -29.94
N TYR A 239 -28.24 -6.72 -29.01
CA TYR A 239 -28.86 -8.01 -29.33
C TYR A 239 -30.00 -7.81 -30.32
N ASN A 240 -30.25 -8.83 -31.13
CA ASN A 240 -31.44 -8.90 -31.97
C ASN A 240 -32.66 -9.39 -31.15
N ASN A 241 -32.89 -8.77 -29.99
CA ASN A 241 -34.07 -8.98 -29.14
C ASN A 241 -35.02 -7.78 -29.27
N GLU A 242 -36.26 -7.92 -28.81
CA GLU A 242 -37.29 -6.86 -28.94
C GLU A 242 -36.88 -5.52 -28.34
N LYS A 243 -36.05 -5.56 -27.28
CA LYS A 243 -35.58 -4.37 -26.56
C LYS A 243 -34.30 -3.76 -27.13
N HIS A 244 -33.70 -4.38 -28.16
CA HIS A 244 -32.39 -4.02 -28.69
C HIS A 244 -31.36 -3.75 -27.58
N THR A 245 -31.28 -4.66 -26.61
CA THR A 245 -30.43 -4.50 -25.43
C THR A 245 -28.97 -4.36 -25.87
N PRO A 246 -28.25 -3.27 -25.53
CA PRO A 246 -26.83 -3.14 -25.86
C PRO A 246 -26.00 -4.20 -25.14
N ARG A 247 -24.98 -4.73 -25.82
CA ARG A 247 -23.94 -5.55 -25.17
C ARG A 247 -23.10 -4.69 -24.24
N ALA A 248 -22.76 -5.24 -23.09
CA ALA A 248 -21.84 -4.63 -22.15
C ALA A 248 -20.76 -5.63 -21.72
N THR A 249 -19.67 -5.13 -21.16
CA THR A 249 -18.57 -5.92 -20.62
C THR A 249 -18.20 -5.39 -19.26
N LEU A 250 -18.05 -6.28 -18.29
CA LEU A 250 -17.53 -5.97 -16.96
C LEU A 250 -16.23 -6.75 -16.75
N ILE A 251 -15.14 -6.04 -16.52
CA ILE A 251 -13.83 -6.61 -16.20
C ILE A 251 -13.57 -6.32 -14.73
N THR A 252 -13.37 -7.37 -13.94
CA THR A 252 -13.01 -7.26 -12.52
C THR A 252 -11.55 -7.65 -12.34
N PHE A 253 -10.73 -6.67 -11.97
CA PHE A 253 -9.33 -6.85 -11.64
C PHE A 253 -9.20 -7.22 -10.17
N LEU A 254 -8.41 -8.26 -9.91
CA LEU A 254 -8.13 -8.82 -8.60
C LEU A 254 -6.63 -8.78 -8.35
N CYS A 255 -6.24 -8.52 -7.11
CA CYS A 255 -4.83 -8.54 -6.73
C CYS A 255 -4.26 -9.95 -6.83
N ASP A 256 -3.17 -10.07 -7.58
CA ASP A 256 -2.21 -11.17 -7.52
C ASP A 256 -0.81 -10.57 -7.70
N ARG A 257 0.00 -10.60 -6.64
CA ARG A 257 1.32 -9.94 -6.63
C ARG A 257 2.30 -10.57 -7.62
N GLU A 258 2.12 -11.84 -7.99
CA GLU A 258 3.03 -12.59 -8.86
C GLU A 258 2.60 -12.59 -10.32
N ALA A 259 1.34 -12.25 -10.61
CA ALA A 259 0.78 -12.28 -11.96
C ALA A 259 1.37 -11.23 -12.92
N GLY A 260 1.99 -10.15 -12.41
CA GLY A 260 2.44 -9.03 -13.23
C GLY A 260 1.27 -8.41 -14.01
N VAL A 261 1.39 -8.34 -15.34
CA VAL A 261 0.29 -7.93 -16.24
C VAL A 261 -0.91 -8.89 -16.16
N GLY A 262 -0.65 -10.17 -15.91
CA GLY A 262 -1.67 -11.22 -15.86
C GLY A 262 -2.39 -11.46 -17.19
N VAL A 263 -3.45 -12.27 -17.13
CA VAL A 263 -4.29 -12.61 -18.28
C VAL A 263 -5.78 -12.53 -17.92
N PRO A 264 -6.64 -12.02 -18.83
CA PRO A 264 -8.07 -12.03 -18.61
C PRO A 264 -8.66 -13.42 -18.80
N GLU A 265 -9.65 -13.74 -17.97
CA GLU A 265 -10.39 -15.00 -18.02
C GLU A 265 -11.89 -14.71 -18.15
N TYR A 266 -12.51 -15.33 -19.14
CA TYR A 266 -13.96 -15.26 -19.32
C TYR A 266 -14.64 -16.07 -18.22
N GLN A 267 -15.67 -15.51 -17.60
CA GLN A 267 -16.49 -16.21 -16.61
C GLN A 267 -17.80 -16.66 -17.26
N GLU A 268 -18.70 -15.70 -17.47
CA GLU A 268 -20.03 -15.94 -18.00
C GLU A 268 -20.60 -14.69 -18.65
N GLU A 269 -21.69 -14.87 -19.39
CA GLU A 269 -22.54 -13.79 -19.88
C GLU A 269 -23.81 -13.78 -19.04
N ASP A 270 -24.05 -12.70 -18.28
CA ASP A 270 -25.28 -12.51 -17.53
C ASP A 270 -25.92 -11.17 -17.90
N ASN A 271 -27.24 -11.18 -18.09
CA ASN A 271 -28.04 -9.99 -18.42
C ASN A 271 -27.41 -9.09 -19.51
N SER A 272 -27.01 -9.67 -20.65
CA SER A 272 -26.34 -8.98 -21.76
C SER A 272 -24.97 -8.36 -21.44
N THR A 273 -24.38 -8.73 -20.30
CA THR A 273 -23.07 -8.28 -19.83
C THR A 273 -22.10 -9.45 -19.79
N TYR A 274 -20.98 -9.32 -20.49
CA TYR A 274 -19.89 -10.30 -20.50
C TYR A 274 -18.96 -10.04 -19.32
N ASN A 275 -18.82 -11.01 -18.42
CA ASN A 275 -18.00 -10.89 -17.22
C ASN A 275 -16.62 -11.53 -17.43
N PHE A 276 -15.58 -10.75 -17.12
CA PHE A 276 -14.19 -11.20 -17.12
C PHE A 276 -13.57 -10.96 -15.75
N ARG A 277 -12.75 -11.91 -15.30
CA ARG A 277 -11.85 -11.73 -14.15
C ARG A 277 -10.42 -11.58 -14.64
N TRP A 278 -9.63 -10.78 -13.96
CA TRP A 278 -8.24 -10.52 -14.35
C TRP A 278 -7.36 -10.36 -13.11
N TYR A 279 -6.56 -11.38 -12.83
CA TYR A 279 -5.57 -11.34 -11.76
C TYR A 279 -4.35 -10.55 -12.23
N THR A 280 -3.93 -9.52 -11.49
CA THR A 280 -2.82 -8.65 -11.87
C THR A 280 -2.17 -8.01 -10.65
N SER A 281 -0.86 -7.78 -10.72
CA SER A 281 -0.11 -7.10 -9.66
C SER A 281 -0.47 -5.61 -9.56
N TYR A 282 -0.98 -5.00 -10.64
CA TYR A 282 -1.36 -3.58 -10.66
C TYR A 282 -2.64 -3.26 -9.88
N ALA A 283 -3.44 -4.29 -9.56
CA ALA A 283 -4.60 -4.22 -8.69
C ALA A 283 -4.27 -4.50 -7.21
N CYS A 284 -3.00 -4.76 -6.89
CA CYS A 284 -2.59 -5.04 -5.52
C CYS A 284 -2.37 -3.75 -4.71
N PRO A 285 -2.91 -3.69 -3.48
CA PRO A 285 -2.56 -2.62 -2.56
C PRO A 285 -1.10 -2.76 -2.15
N VAL A 286 -0.51 -1.63 -1.76
CA VAL A 286 0.79 -1.60 -1.10
C VAL A 286 0.62 -2.22 0.29
N GLU A 287 1.57 -3.07 0.69
CA GLU A 287 1.56 -3.61 2.05
C GLU A 287 1.90 -2.48 3.02
N PRO A 288 1.07 -2.25 4.05
CA PRO A 288 1.41 -1.31 5.10
C PRO A 288 2.78 -1.63 5.67
N LEU A 289 3.62 -0.62 5.86
CA LEU A 289 4.90 -0.77 6.54
C LEU A 289 4.85 0.06 7.82
N GLU A 290 5.10 -0.59 8.94
CA GLU A 290 5.18 0.10 10.24
C GLU A 290 6.38 1.06 10.21
N CYS A 291 6.13 2.32 10.56
CA CYS A 291 7.14 3.36 10.55
C CYS A 291 7.62 3.71 11.96
N VAL A 292 7.78 2.67 12.77
CA VAL A 292 8.21 2.74 14.17
C VAL A 292 9.43 1.85 14.34
N VAL A 293 10.34 2.23 15.22
CA VAL A 293 11.46 1.38 15.61
C VAL A 293 11.73 1.51 17.11
N THR A 294 12.05 0.39 17.75
CA THR A 294 12.50 0.32 19.14
C THR A 294 14.01 0.11 19.19
N ASP A 295 14.73 0.96 19.92
CA ASP A 295 16.15 0.75 20.21
C ASP A 295 16.32 -0.47 21.12
N PRO A 296 17.04 -1.52 20.67
CA PRO A 296 17.21 -2.75 21.43
C PRO A 296 18.01 -2.59 22.74
N SER A 297 18.77 -1.50 22.89
CA SER A 297 19.61 -1.22 24.06
C SER A 297 18.88 -0.38 25.11
N THR A 298 18.20 0.68 24.66
CA THR A 298 17.56 1.67 25.55
C THR A 298 16.04 1.45 25.70
N MET A 299 15.47 0.62 24.83
CA MET A 299 14.02 0.43 24.68
C MET A 299 13.29 1.76 24.39
N GLU A 300 13.98 2.76 23.85
CA GLU A 300 13.33 3.97 23.34
C GLU A 300 12.67 3.69 22.00
N GLN A 301 11.46 4.22 21.81
CA GLN A 301 10.67 4.03 20.60
C GLN A 301 10.60 5.34 19.83
N TYR A 302 10.78 5.25 18.51
CA TYR A 302 10.75 6.38 17.61
C TYR A 302 9.64 6.18 16.59
N ASP A 303 8.68 7.11 16.55
CA ASP A 303 7.54 7.07 15.64
C ASP A 303 7.71 8.07 14.49
N LEU A 304 8.05 7.54 13.31
CA LEU A 304 8.23 8.31 12.08
C LEU A 304 6.97 8.35 11.22
N SER A 305 5.86 7.73 11.64
CA SER A 305 4.62 7.67 10.86
C SER A 305 4.04 9.05 10.54
N SER A 306 4.33 10.05 11.37
CA SER A 306 3.95 11.45 11.11
C SER A 306 4.60 12.05 9.84
N LEU A 307 5.69 11.47 9.35
CA LEU A 307 6.38 11.90 8.12
C LEU A 307 5.80 11.23 6.87
N ALA A 308 4.98 10.18 7.01
CA ALA A 308 4.32 9.52 5.90
C ALA A 308 3.26 10.46 5.28
N LYS A 309 3.41 10.79 3.99
CA LYS A 309 2.47 11.66 3.29
C LYS A 309 1.57 10.89 2.34
N SER A 310 0.26 10.87 2.61
CA SER A 310 -0.78 10.25 1.79
C SER A 310 -1.25 11.11 0.62
N GLU A 311 -1.75 10.50 -0.46
CA GLU A 311 -2.16 11.20 -1.69
C GLU A 311 -3.41 12.08 -1.45
N GLY A 312 -4.28 11.68 -0.52
CA GLY A 312 -5.45 12.46 -0.10
C GLY A 312 -5.17 13.50 0.99
N GLY A 313 -3.93 13.60 1.48
CA GLY A 313 -3.51 14.49 2.55
C GLY A 313 -3.23 15.93 2.09
N ARG A 314 -3.05 16.84 3.05
CA ARG A 314 -2.61 18.22 2.76
C ARG A 314 -1.09 18.25 2.56
N GLY A 315 -0.65 18.06 1.32
CA GLY A 315 0.76 18.25 0.93
C GLY A 315 1.24 17.18 -0.05
N GLY A 316 2.04 17.60 -1.04
CA GLY A 316 2.75 16.67 -1.91
C GLY A 316 3.94 16.01 -1.21
N ASN A 317 4.63 15.13 -1.94
CA ASN A 317 5.84 14.45 -1.46
C ASN A 317 6.85 15.40 -0.81
N TRP A 318 7.67 14.87 0.10
CA TRP A 318 8.89 15.58 0.51
C TRP A 318 9.82 15.71 -0.69
N TYR A 319 10.68 16.71 -0.67
CA TYR A 319 11.68 16.88 -1.70
C TYR A 319 13.00 17.37 -1.13
N ALA A 320 14.09 17.00 -1.78
CA ALA A 320 15.44 17.50 -1.53
C ALA A 320 16.00 18.04 -2.86
N MET A 321 16.78 19.12 -2.78
CA MET A 321 17.43 19.72 -3.94
C MET A 321 18.93 19.46 -3.89
N ASP A 322 19.49 18.98 -4.99
CA ASP A 322 20.91 19.13 -5.31
C ASP A 322 21.03 20.27 -6.32
N ASN A 323 21.43 21.43 -5.81
CA ASN A 323 21.52 22.66 -6.58
C ASN A 323 22.98 23.06 -6.85
N ALA A 324 23.91 22.11 -6.85
CA ALA A 324 25.29 22.37 -7.24
C ALA A 324 25.37 22.73 -8.73
N GLY A 325 26.04 23.84 -9.04
CA GLY A 325 26.28 24.29 -10.42
C GLY A 325 25.11 25.03 -11.08
N GLU A 326 25.04 24.96 -12.40
CA GLU A 326 24.00 25.63 -13.20
C GLU A 326 22.61 24.99 -13.01
N HIS A 327 21.54 25.73 -13.30
CA HIS A 327 20.16 25.23 -13.19
C HIS A 327 19.89 23.96 -14.02
N SER A 328 20.65 23.74 -15.09
CA SER A 328 20.56 22.55 -15.95
C SER A 328 21.12 21.27 -15.28
N SER A 329 22.07 21.44 -14.35
CA SER A 329 22.63 20.34 -13.54
C SER A 329 21.83 20.05 -12.29
N TRP A 330 20.90 20.93 -11.89
CA TRP A 330 20.09 20.71 -10.70
C TRP A 330 19.33 19.39 -10.76
N ARG A 331 19.29 18.71 -9.62
CA ARG A 331 18.48 17.52 -9.41
C ARG A 331 17.53 17.78 -8.25
N LYS A 332 16.30 17.29 -8.42
CA LYS A 332 15.29 17.31 -7.39
C LYS A 332 14.90 15.89 -7.08
N TYR A 333 14.99 15.52 -5.82
CA TYR A 333 14.65 14.19 -5.34
C TYR A 333 13.31 14.29 -4.64
N TYR A 334 12.31 13.58 -5.13
CA TYR A 334 11.07 13.38 -4.38
C TYR A 334 11.23 12.21 -3.44
N ILE A 335 10.76 12.35 -2.20
CA ILE A 335 10.91 11.37 -1.13
C ILE A 335 9.58 11.21 -0.40
N ASN A 336 9.24 9.98 -0.05
CA ASN A 336 8.22 9.66 0.95
C ASN A 336 8.80 8.73 2.03
N VAL A 337 8.15 8.67 3.19
CA VAL A 337 8.61 7.92 4.36
C VAL A 337 7.71 6.70 4.56
N CYS A 338 8.31 5.50 4.62
CA CYS A 338 7.65 4.20 4.84
C CYS A 338 6.53 3.84 3.85
N ARG A 339 6.42 4.56 2.72
CA ARG A 339 5.42 4.31 1.67
C ARG A 339 5.90 4.78 0.31
N PRO A 340 5.20 4.45 -0.79
CA PRO A 340 5.51 4.98 -2.11
C PRO A 340 5.26 6.48 -2.23
N LEU A 341 5.82 7.09 -3.26
CA LEU A 341 5.55 8.48 -3.62
C LEU A 341 4.08 8.66 -3.99
N ASN A 342 3.50 9.80 -3.59
CA ASN A 342 2.31 10.31 -4.24
C ASN A 342 2.61 10.50 -5.73
N PRO A 343 1.64 10.30 -6.65
CA PRO A 343 1.91 10.26 -8.08
C PRO A 343 2.73 11.46 -8.59
N VAL A 344 3.92 11.19 -9.14
CA VAL A 344 4.77 12.16 -9.84
C VAL A 344 4.98 11.69 -11.27
N PRO A 345 4.66 12.50 -12.30
CA PRO A 345 4.82 12.11 -13.70
C PRO A 345 6.25 11.61 -14.02
N GLY A 346 6.33 10.38 -14.53
CA GLY A 346 7.58 9.73 -14.94
C GLY A 346 8.31 8.96 -13.83
N CYS A 347 7.93 9.14 -12.57
CA CYS A 347 8.43 8.30 -11.47
C CYS A 347 7.72 6.94 -11.46
N ASP A 348 8.42 5.93 -10.96
CA ASP A 348 7.83 4.61 -10.74
C ASP A 348 6.81 4.70 -9.60
N ARG A 349 5.69 3.99 -9.75
CA ARG A 349 4.57 4.04 -8.84
C ARG A 349 4.88 3.43 -7.47
N TYR A 350 5.74 2.43 -7.41
CA TYR A 350 6.11 1.77 -6.15
C TYR A 350 7.37 2.37 -5.52
N ALA A 351 8.04 3.31 -6.20
CA ALA A 351 9.21 3.97 -5.67
C ALA A 351 8.85 4.89 -4.51
N SER A 352 9.64 4.83 -3.44
CA SER A 352 9.58 5.79 -2.33
C SER A 352 10.44 7.02 -2.60
N VAL A 353 11.38 6.92 -3.55
CA VAL A 353 12.28 8.00 -3.95
C VAL A 353 12.47 8.03 -5.47
N CYS A 354 12.46 9.22 -6.06
CA CYS A 354 12.62 9.44 -7.49
C CYS A 354 13.46 10.68 -7.77
N GLN A 355 14.28 10.65 -8.83
CA GLN A 355 15.13 11.77 -9.23
C GLN A 355 14.59 12.47 -10.48
N MET A 356 14.29 13.75 -10.34
CA MET A 356 13.92 14.65 -11.41
C MET A 356 15.14 15.46 -11.88
N ARG A 357 15.14 15.79 -13.17
CA ARG A 357 16.03 16.79 -13.76
C ARG A 357 15.21 17.91 -14.38
N TYR A 358 15.80 19.08 -14.48
CA TYR A 358 15.20 20.21 -15.17
C TYR A 358 15.57 20.18 -16.66
N LYS A 359 14.56 20.15 -17.52
CA LYS A 359 14.72 20.30 -18.97
C LYS A 359 14.26 21.69 -19.36
N ASN A 360 15.10 22.44 -20.06
CA ASN A 360 14.73 23.72 -20.64
C ASN A 360 14.09 23.47 -22.01
N GLU A 361 12.81 23.83 -22.14
CA GLU A 361 12.11 23.88 -23.42
C GLU A 361 11.66 25.32 -23.66
N GLN A 362 12.27 25.98 -24.66
CA GLN A 362 11.90 27.32 -25.13
C GLN A 362 11.85 28.41 -24.03
N GLY A 363 12.73 28.33 -23.03
CA GLY A 363 12.81 29.32 -21.94
C GLY A 363 11.95 28.98 -20.72
N SER A 364 11.21 27.87 -20.74
CA SER A 364 10.50 27.32 -19.58
C SER A 364 11.18 26.03 -19.10
N PHE A 365 11.37 25.90 -17.78
CA PHE A 365 11.92 24.69 -17.18
C PHE A 365 10.79 23.73 -16.81
N SER A 366 10.87 22.49 -17.29
CA SER A 366 9.99 21.39 -16.89
C SER A 366 10.77 20.33 -16.12
N GLU A 367 10.13 19.75 -15.10
CA GLU A 367 10.66 18.62 -14.35
C GLU A 367 10.37 17.33 -15.12
N VAL A 368 11.42 16.58 -15.44
CA VAL A 368 11.29 15.28 -16.11
C VAL A 368 12.04 14.24 -15.29
N ALA A 369 11.44 13.08 -15.07
CA ALA A 369 12.09 11.99 -14.37
C ALA A 369 13.39 11.59 -15.11
N SER A 370 14.48 11.59 -14.36
CA SER A 370 15.79 11.13 -14.82
C SER A 370 16.08 9.72 -14.33
N ILE A 371 15.72 9.42 -13.08
CA ILE A 371 15.71 8.08 -12.52
C ILE A 371 14.34 7.90 -11.88
N SER A 372 13.54 7.01 -12.44
CA SER A 372 12.14 6.80 -12.04
C SER A 372 12.02 6.14 -10.66
N ASN A 373 13.00 5.32 -10.27
CA ASN A 373 13.01 4.56 -9.02
C ASN A 373 14.42 4.58 -8.40
N LEU A 374 14.56 5.20 -7.22
CA LEU A 374 15.78 5.18 -6.42
C LEU A 374 15.71 4.24 -5.19
N GLY A 375 14.59 3.52 -5.05
CA GLY A 375 14.36 2.57 -3.97
C GLY A 375 12.88 2.48 -3.61
N VAL A 376 12.50 1.30 -3.13
CA VAL A 376 11.18 0.95 -2.62
C VAL A 376 11.28 0.72 -1.11
N ALA A 377 10.36 1.30 -0.34
CA ALA A 377 10.21 1.00 1.08
C ALA A 377 9.73 -0.44 1.28
N LYS A 378 10.66 -1.33 1.62
CA LYS A 378 10.37 -2.73 1.98
C LYS A 378 10.61 -3.05 3.45
N GLY A 379 11.46 -2.26 4.12
CA GLY A 379 11.77 -2.39 5.54
C GLY A 379 11.61 -1.05 6.24
N GLY A 380 11.30 -1.11 7.54
CA GLY A 380 11.09 0.05 8.40
C GLY A 380 12.38 0.75 8.81
N PRO A 381 12.29 1.77 9.67
CA PRO A 381 13.47 2.43 10.23
C PRO A 381 14.29 1.48 11.11
N THR A 382 15.59 1.77 11.19
CA THR A 382 16.57 1.06 12.02
C THR A 382 17.33 2.05 12.89
N VAL A 383 17.80 1.62 14.06
CA VAL A 383 18.64 2.43 14.94
C VAL A 383 20.12 2.16 14.62
N GLU A 384 20.89 3.20 14.32
CA GLU A 384 22.34 3.13 14.13
C GLU A 384 23.08 3.22 15.48
N ASP A 385 24.33 2.74 15.54
CA ASP A 385 25.16 2.75 16.76
C ASP A 385 25.36 4.15 17.38
N SER A 386 25.22 5.21 16.57
CA SER A 386 25.28 6.60 17.00
C SER A 386 24.02 7.10 17.71
N GLY A 387 22.95 6.29 17.77
CA GLY A 387 21.62 6.70 18.23
C GLY A 387 20.83 7.50 17.19
N SER A 388 21.33 7.62 15.96
CA SER A 388 20.57 8.16 14.82
C SER A 388 19.70 7.07 14.20
N LEU A 389 18.63 7.47 13.51
CA LEU A 389 17.76 6.53 12.80
C LEU A 389 18.17 6.48 11.33
N LEU A 390 18.13 5.31 10.73
CA LEU A 390 18.37 5.08 9.32
C LEU A 390 17.16 4.40 8.68
N ILE A 391 16.70 4.95 7.56
CA ILE A 391 15.79 4.28 6.66
C ILE A 391 16.55 3.91 5.39
N GLU A 392 16.49 2.63 5.00
CA GLU A 392 17.08 2.12 3.76
C GLU A 392 16.01 1.65 2.79
N TYR A 393 16.03 2.22 1.58
CA TYR A 393 15.18 1.79 0.47
C TYR A 393 16.01 1.07 -0.59
N VAL A 394 15.48 -0.06 -1.06
CA VAL A 394 16.20 -1.01 -1.91
C VAL A 394 15.41 -1.32 -3.19
N ASN A 395 15.99 -2.07 -4.12
CA ASN A 395 15.36 -2.45 -5.39
C ASN A 395 14.96 -1.24 -6.26
N GLY A 396 15.83 -0.23 -6.34
CA GLY A 396 15.70 0.85 -7.30
C GLY A 396 15.93 0.41 -8.75
N SER A 397 15.94 1.37 -9.67
CA SER A 397 16.30 1.12 -11.07
C SER A 397 17.72 0.56 -11.20
N ALA A 398 17.97 -0.20 -12.27
CA ALA A 398 19.31 -0.69 -12.58
C ALA A 398 20.30 0.46 -12.76
N CYS A 399 21.51 0.27 -12.26
CA CYS A 399 22.59 1.24 -12.27
C CYS A 399 23.94 0.54 -12.44
N THR A 400 24.98 1.32 -12.73
CA THR A 400 26.35 0.81 -12.88
C THR A 400 27.29 1.60 -11.98
N THR A 401 28.03 0.90 -11.15
CA THR A 401 29.05 1.43 -10.24
C THR A 401 30.32 1.81 -11.00
N SER A 402 31.24 2.53 -10.37
CA SER A 402 32.47 3.03 -11.03
C SER A 402 33.40 1.89 -11.48
N ASP A 403 33.31 0.73 -10.84
CA ASP A 403 34.01 -0.51 -11.19
C ASP A 403 33.35 -1.30 -12.34
N GLY A 404 32.23 -0.80 -12.89
CA GLY A 404 31.49 -1.43 -13.98
C GLY A 404 30.51 -2.52 -13.55
N ARG A 405 30.31 -2.74 -12.24
CA ARG A 405 29.35 -3.72 -11.74
C ARG A 405 27.91 -3.22 -11.91
N LEU A 406 27.04 -4.09 -12.42
CA LEU A 406 25.61 -3.85 -12.51
C LEU A 406 24.95 -4.13 -11.15
N THR A 407 24.21 -3.17 -10.64
CA THR A 407 23.43 -3.27 -9.40
C THR A 407 22.16 -2.44 -9.51
N THR A 408 21.42 -2.26 -8.43
CA THR A 408 20.23 -1.40 -8.34
C THR A 408 20.49 -0.22 -7.43
N TYR A 409 19.84 0.91 -7.68
CA TYR A 409 19.88 2.05 -6.77
C TYR A 409 19.34 1.68 -5.38
N THR A 410 19.97 2.27 -4.37
CA THR A 410 19.52 2.24 -2.98
C THR A 410 19.50 3.67 -2.44
N THR A 411 18.52 3.98 -1.60
CA THR A 411 18.44 5.26 -0.92
C THR A 411 18.61 5.08 0.58
N ARG A 412 19.43 5.93 1.21
CA ARG A 412 19.62 5.98 2.66
C ARG A 412 19.20 7.33 3.20
N ILE A 413 18.34 7.35 4.20
CA ILE A 413 17.86 8.57 4.85
C ILE A 413 18.28 8.48 6.31
N HIS A 414 19.23 9.32 6.71
CA HIS A 414 19.66 9.45 8.10
C HIS A 414 18.78 10.50 8.78
N LEU A 415 18.07 10.12 9.83
CA LEU A 415 17.23 11.00 10.61
C LEU A 415 17.90 11.34 11.94
N VAL A 416 17.86 12.62 12.27
CA VAL A 416 18.46 13.18 13.48
C VAL A 416 17.43 14.06 14.18
N CYS A 417 17.28 13.87 15.48
CA CYS A 417 16.37 14.66 16.32
C CYS A 417 16.78 16.14 16.32
N SER A 418 15.83 17.02 16.01
CA SER A 418 16.01 18.48 16.07
C SER A 418 14.78 19.15 16.69
N ARG A 419 14.81 19.31 18.03
CA ARG A 419 13.72 19.94 18.79
C ARG A 419 13.56 21.44 18.48
N GLY A 420 12.32 21.89 18.27
CA GLY A 420 11.94 23.30 18.16
C GLY A 420 11.81 23.84 16.74
N SER A 421 11.76 22.98 15.72
CA SER A 421 11.49 23.42 14.35
C SER A 421 10.03 23.19 13.99
N LEU A 422 9.23 24.25 14.07
CA LEU A 422 7.78 24.28 13.82
C LEU A 422 7.37 23.84 12.40
N ASN A 423 8.32 23.59 11.51
CA ASN A 423 8.11 22.94 10.22
C ASN A 423 9.11 21.79 10.09
N PRO A 424 8.68 20.56 9.74
CA PRO A 424 9.64 19.52 9.39
C PRO A 424 10.48 20.06 8.23
N HIS A 425 11.77 20.28 8.48
CA HIS A 425 12.66 20.72 7.42
C HIS A 425 12.60 19.68 6.31
N HIS A 426 12.59 20.14 5.06
CA HIS A 426 12.76 19.24 3.94
C HIS A 426 14.07 18.45 4.09
N PRO A 427 14.10 17.17 3.68
CA PRO A 427 15.35 16.41 3.68
C PRO A 427 16.43 17.12 2.86
N ILE A 428 17.66 16.98 3.30
CA ILE A 428 18.83 17.60 2.70
C ILE A 428 19.57 16.52 1.91
N PHE A 429 19.82 16.78 0.62
CA PHE A 429 20.67 15.91 -0.19
C PHE A 429 22.10 15.92 0.38
N SER A 430 22.65 14.73 0.66
CA SER A 430 24.02 14.60 1.16
C SER A 430 24.98 14.24 0.04
N LEU A 431 24.80 13.07 -0.58
CA LEU A 431 25.68 12.60 -1.66
C LEU A 431 24.98 11.56 -2.53
N SER A 432 25.54 11.34 -3.71
CA SER A 432 25.21 10.24 -4.60
C SER A 432 26.51 9.57 -5.02
N TRP A 433 26.74 8.34 -4.57
CA TRP A 433 27.99 7.61 -4.77
C TRP A 433 27.73 6.12 -4.91
N GLU A 434 28.31 5.48 -5.92
CA GLU A 434 28.20 4.02 -6.15
C GLU A 434 26.76 3.49 -6.11
N CYS A 435 25.84 4.17 -6.79
CA CYS A 435 24.40 3.88 -6.78
C CYS A 435 23.68 4.02 -5.42
N VAL A 436 24.32 4.58 -4.42
CA VAL A 436 23.71 4.92 -3.14
C VAL A 436 23.45 6.41 -3.11
N VAL A 437 22.18 6.79 -2.90
CA VAL A 437 21.77 8.19 -2.72
C VAL A 437 21.47 8.40 -1.24
N SER A 438 22.15 9.35 -0.62
CA SER A 438 22.03 9.61 0.81
C SER A 438 21.40 10.97 1.10
N PHE A 439 20.52 10.99 2.09
CA PHE A 439 19.86 12.18 2.60
C PHE A 439 20.05 12.30 4.11
N LEU A 440 20.08 13.54 4.59
CA LEU A 440 20.06 13.87 6.01
C LEU A 440 18.75 14.60 6.32
N TRP A 441 18.08 14.18 7.38
CA TRP A 441 16.81 14.77 7.78
C TRP A 441 16.82 15.13 9.27
N ASN A 442 16.85 16.43 9.53
CA ASN A 442 16.66 16.98 10.87
C ASN A 442 15.15 17.17 11.12
N THR A 443 14.58 16.37 12.02
CA THR A 443 13.13 16.32 12.27
C THR A 443 12.84 16.14 13.76
N GLU A 444 11.65 16.52 14.20
CA GLU A 444 11.18 16.32 15.59
C GLU A 444 10.63 14.91 15.83
N ALA A 445 10.34 14.16 14.75
CA ALA A 445 9.81 12.80 14.83
C ALA A 445 10.89 11.75 15.14
N ALA A 446 12.15 12.06 14.84
CA ALA A 446 13.34 11.32 15.26
C ALA A 446 13.83 11.91 16.58
#